data_AF-A0A242CW42-F1
#
_entry.id   AF-A0A242CW42-F1
#
_cell.length_a   1.000
_cell.length_b   1.000
_cell.length_c   1.000
_cell.angle_alpha   90.00
_cell.angle_beta   90.00
_cell.angle_gamma   90.00
#
_symmetry.space_group_name_H-M   'P 1'
#
loop_
_entity.id
_entity.type
_entity.pdbx_description
1 polymer ?
#
loop_
_entity_poly.entity_id
_entity_poly.type
_entity_poly.pdbx_seq_one_letter_code
_entity_poly.pdbx_strand_id
1 'polypeptide(L)'
;MVKFGFVKVIAGKSSGRIGRFVGYDLDDLKAKIAFGFENDVLTYTNYKFYSLNSISNEIQKQDLIDRYFDIRQELKAIDVRGHPEIKKYSAEHTSLISELNMICGLFNQIFSIAKLDKHQKDQNVIIFCSFLDRLWINEFILDLELKNFNVAIDDHSLQEEKLNERLFDSLELAVHFIILESVAEDADFCSWERSFFSENIDSATQTLSIITPDRSRENIKKGTYYFGETFSSQYEKSFYHLTQRLEFMTD
;
A
#
# COMPACT_ATOMS: atom_id res chain seq x y z
N MET A 1 -27.08 -15.08 4.50
CA MET A 1 -26.86 -13.63 4.33
C MET A 1 -25.47 -13.41 3.78
N VAL A 2 -25.34 -12.80 2.60
CA VAL A 2 -24.03 -12.45 2.03
C VAL A 2 -23.39 -11.41 2.95
N LYS A 3 -22.29 -11.78 3.62
CA LYS A 3 -21.40 -10.82 4.27
C LYS A 3 -20.63 -10.13 3.15
N PHE A 4 -21.09 -8.97 2.71
CA PHE A 4 -20.25 -8.13 1.89
C PHE A 4 -19.10 -7.62 2.77
N GLY A 5 -17.86 -7.85 2.34
CA GLY A 5 -16.68 -7.30 3.01
C GLY A 5 -16.48 -5.85 2.56
N PHE A 6 -15.99 -5.70 1.33
CA PHE A 6 -15.82 -4.41 0.66
C PHE A 6 -16.74 -4.33 -0.56
N VAL A 7 -17.15 -3.12 -0.91
CA VAL A 7 -17.98 -2.83 -2.09
C VAL A 7 -17.45 -1.59 -2.83
N LYS A 8 -17.63 -1.60 -4.15
CA LYS A 8 -17.47 -0.44 -5.03
C LYS A 8 -18.82 0.23 -5.25
N VAL A 9 -18.88 1.55 -5.18
CA VAL A 9 -20.05 2.31 -5.63
C VAL A 9 -20.00 2.44 -7.15
N ILE A 10 -21.04 1.98 -7.84
CA ILE A 10 -21.08 1.90 -9.32
C ILE A 10 -22.05 2.91 -9.95
N ALA A 11 -22.79 3.67 -9.14
CA ALA A 11 -23.72 4.67 -9.65
C ALA A 11 -23.87 5.89 -8.71
N GLY A 12 -24.19 7.04 -9.30
CA GLY A 12 -24.43 8.30 -8.58
C GLY A 12 -23.16 9.13 -8.34
N LYS A 13 -23.27 10.18 -7.52
CA LYS A 13 -22.18 11.15 -7.29
C LYS A 13 -20.93 10.57 -6.62
N SER A 14 -21.05 9.42 -5.97
CA SER A 14 -19.94 8.72 -5.31
C SER A 14 -19.41 7.55 -6.15
N SER A 15 -19.78 7.44 -7.43
CA SER A 15 -19.32 6.34 -8.29
C SER A 15 -17.79 6.26 -8.32
N GLY A 16 -17.25 5.05 -8.27
CA GLY A 16 -15.82 4.78 -8.19
C GLY A 16 -15.30 4.62 -6.75
N ARG A 17 -15.99 5.15 -5.74
CA ARG A 17 -15.55 5.02 -4.33
C ARG A 17 -15.62 3.58 -3.85
N ILE A 18 -14.66 3.20 -3.01
CA ILE A 18 -14.58 1.87 -2.40
C ILE A 18 -14.84 2.02 -0.91
N GLY A 19 -15.68 1.15 -0.35
CA GLY A 19 -16.09 1.21 1.05
C GLY A 19 -16.31 -0.17 1.66
N ARG A 20 -16.28 -0.23 3.00
CA ARG A 20 -16.62 -1.44 3.76
C ARG A 20 -18.13 -1.53 3.93
N PHE A 21 -18.71 -2.67 3.65
CA PHE A 21 -20.11 -2.92 3.97
C PHE A 21 -20.28 -3.19 5.47
N VAL A 22 -21.21 -2.51 6.11
CA VAL A 22 -21.38 -2.53 7.57
C VAL A 22 -22.70 -3.20 7.96
N GLY A 23 -23.73 -3.08 7.12
CA GLY A 23 -25.04 -3.64 7.38
C GLY A 23 -26.10 -3.05 6.48
N TYR A 24 -27.35 -3.34 6.81
CA TYR A 24 -28.52 -2.80 6.12
C TYR A 24 -29.24 -1.80 7.01
N ASP A 25 -29.81 -0.79 6.38
CA ASP A 25 -31.00 -0.15 6.92
C ASP A 25 -32.19 -1.06 6.62
N LEU A 26 -32.82 -1.60 7.66
CA LEU A 26 -33.91 -2.57 7.53
C LEU A 26 -35.21 -1.91 7.05
N ASP A 27 -35.36 -0.59 7.25
CA ASP A 27 -36.58 0.13 6.88
C ASP A 27 -36.56 0.51 5.39
N ASP A 28 -35.38 0.89 4.87
CA ASP A 28 -35.20 1.42 3.50
C ASP A 28 -34.54 0.44 2.53
N LEU A 29 -34.14 -0.76 2.99
CA LEU A 29 -33.38 -1.77 2.23
C LEU A 29 -32.12 -1.21 1.55
N LYS A 30 -31.47 -0.24 2.18
CA LYS A 30 -30.21 0.37 1.71
C LYS A 30 -29.02 -0.25 2.41
N ALA A 31 -27.92 -0.39 1.69
CA ALA A 31 -26.64 -0.80 2.28
C ALA A 31 -25.98 0.38 3.00
N LYS A 32 -25.56 0.15 4.24
CA LYS A 32 -24.73 1.06 5.03
C LYS A 32 -23.26 0.79 4.74
N ILE A 33 -22.59 1.76 4.14
CA ILE A 33 -21.19 1.65 3.68
C ILE A 33 -20.30 2.65 4.43
N ALA A 34 -19.18 2.18 4.99
CA ALA A 34 -18.15 3.01 5.63
C ALA A 34 -16.97 3.27 4.69
N PHE A 35 -16.41 4.48 4.73
CA PHE A 35 -15.20 4.84 3.98
C PHE A 35 -14.04 5.06 4.96
N GLY A 36 -13.51 3.95 5.51
CA GLY A 36 -12.49 3.94 6.57
C GLY A 36 -12.62 2.76 7.52
N PHE A 37 -11.60 2.58 8.38
CA PHE A 37 -11.63 1.61 9.48
C PHE A 37 -12.21 2.23 10.76
N GLU A 38 -12.77 1.39 11.65
CA GLU A 38 -13.34 1.85 12.94
C GLU A 38 -12.30 2.49 13.87
N ASN A 39 -11.02 2.14 13.70
CA ASN A 39 -9.89 2.65 14.48
C ASN A 39 -9.05 3.69 13.73
N ASP A 40 -9.55 4.26 12.63
CA ASP A 40 -8.83 5.35 11.97
C ASP A 40 -8.59 6.51 12.96
N VAL A 41 -7.39 7.07 12.90
CA VAL A 41 -6.90 8.13 13.81
C VAL A 41 -7.81 9.38 13.81
N LEU A 42 -8.69 9.51 12.81
CA LEU A 42 -9.62 10.61 12.65
C LEU A 42 -11.01 10.21 13.19
N THR A 43 -11.53 11.02 14.10
CA THR A 43 -12.68 10.79 14.98
C THR A 43 -14.06 10.61 14.32
N TYR A 44 -14.14 10.46 12.99
CA TYR A 44 -15.41 10.37 12.26
C TYR A 44 -15.38 9.25 11.22
N THR A 45 -15.84 8.06 11.59
CA THR A 45 -16.19 7.04 10.59
C THR A 45 -17.41 7.52 9.81
N ASN A 46 -17.20 8.00 8.58
CA ASN A 46 -18.27 8.46 7.69
C ASN A 46 -18.97 7.26 7.06
N TYR A 47 -20.25 7.07 7.41
CA TYR A 47 -21.13 6.10 6.77
C TYR A 47 -22.04 6.81 5.77
N LYS A 48 -22.32 6.14 4.64
CA LYS A 48 -23.37 6.57 3.69
C LYS A 48 -24.26 5.38 3.33
N PHE A 49 -25.49 5.67 2.98
CA PHE A 49 -26.47 4.68 2.55
C PHE A 49 -26.58 4.67 1.04
N TYR A 50 -26.52 3.48 0.46
CA TYR A 50 -26.61 3.26 -0.98
C TYR A 50 -27.70 2.23 -1.30
N SER A 51 -28.35 2.40 -2.46
CA SER A 51 -29.20 1.34 -3.01
C SER A 51 -28.34 0.13 -3.35
N LEU A 52 -28.87 -1.08 -3.18
CA LEU A 52 -28.16 -2.31 -3.55
C LEU A 52 -27.80 -2.36 -5.04
N ASN A 53 -28.61 -1.73 -5.91
CA ASN A 53 -28.33 -1.64 -7.34
C ASN A 53 -27.25 -0.61 -7.70
N SER A 54 -26.77 0.15 -6.72
CA SER A 54 -25.73 1.19 -6.89
C SER A 54 -24.38 0.78 -6.32
N ILE A 55 -24.24 -0.45 -5.84
CA ILE A 55 -23.01 -1.02 -5.32
C ILE A 55 -22.71 -2.38 -5.97
N SER A 56 -21.43 -2.71 -6.04
CA SER A 56 -20.95 -4.04 -6.46
C SER A 56 -19.96 -4.56 -5.43
N ASN A 57 -19.98 -5.87 -5.19
CA ASN A 57 -18.97 -6.56 -4.40
C ASN A 57 -17.86 -7.21 -5.25
N GLU A 58 -17.96 -7.06 -6.57
CA GLU A 58 -16.91 -7.47 -7.51
C GLU A 58 -15.90 -6.32 -7.61
N ILE A 59 -14.94 -6.30 -6.68
CA ILE A 59 -13.81 -5.36 -6.70
C ILE A 59 -12.63 -6.07 -7.34
N GLN A 60 -12.14 -5.51 -8.44
CA GLN A 60 -10.93 -5.95 -9.11
C GLN A 60 -9.71 -5.19 -8.57
N LYS A 61 -8.51 -5.75 -8.78
CA LYS A 61 -7.24 -5.08 -8.46
C LYS A 61 -7.18 -3.68 -9.07
N GLN A 62 -7.56 -3.54 -10.35
CA GLN A 62 -7.54 -2.26 -11.07
C GLN A 62 -8.46 -1.22 -10.42
N ASP A 63 -9.62 -1.61 -9.86
CA ASP A 63 -10.52 -0.68 -9.20
C ASP A 63 -9.85 0.03 -8.00
N LEU A 64 -9.01 -0.70 -7.27
CA LEU A 64 -8.27 -0.16 -6.12
C LEU A 64 -7.13 0.77 -6.56
N ILE A 65 -6.46 0.41 -7.66
CA ILE A 65 -5.38 1.21 -8.25
C ILE A 65 -5.93 2.54 -8.77
N ASP A 66 -7.00 2.49 -9.56
CA ASP A 66 -7.65 3.68 -10.12
C ASP A 66 -8.12 4.59 -8.98
N ARG A 67 -8.81 4.01 -7.98
CA ARG A 67 -9.32 4.80 -6.86
C ARG A 67 -8.21 5.40 -6.01
N TYR A 68 -7.06 4.73 -5.84
CA TYR A 68 -5.90 5.29 -5.16
C TYR A 68 -5.43 6.58 -5.84
N PHE A 69 -5.27 6.56 -7.16
CA PHE A 69 -4.84 7.74 -7.92
C PHE A 69 -5.90 8.85 -7.95
N ASP A 70 -7.18 8.50 -8.06
CA ASP A 70 -8.28 9.46 -7.97
C ASP A 70 -8.27 10.19 -6.62
N ILE A 71 -8.17 9.45 -5.50
CA ILE A 71 -8.10 10.05 -4.16
C ILE A 71 -6.89 10.96 -4.08
N ARG A 72 -5.72 10.56 -4.61
CA ARG A 72 -4.52 11.40 -4.59
C ARG A 72 -4.73 12.72 -5.34
N GLN A 73 -5.41 12.69 -6.49
CA GLN A 73 -5.73 13.91 -7.24
C GLN A 73 -6.74 14.79 -6.50
N GLU A 74 -7.82 14.19 -5.97
CA GLU A 74 -8.83 14.88 -5.15
C GLU A 74 -8.16 15.56 -3.96
N LEU A 75 -7.31 14.83 -3.24
CA LEU A 75 -6.52 15.31 -2.12
C LEU A 75 -5.63 16.50 -2.52
N LYS A 76 -4.84 16.40 -3.61
CA LYS A 76 -3.99 17.51 -4.10
C LYS A 76 -4.78 18.75 -4.50
N ALA A 77 -6.02 18.58 -4.94
CA ALA A 77 -6.87 19.69 -5.38
C ALA A 77 -7.44 20.51 -4.22
N ILE A 78 -7.43 19.98 -2.98
CA ILE A 78 -7.96 20.71 -1.85
C ILE A 78 -6.91 21.66 -1.28
N ASP A 79 -7.24 22.94 -1.28
CA ASP A 79 -6.34 24.00 -0.82
C ASP A 79 -6.13 23.93 0.69
N VAL A 80 -4.92 23.53 1.10
CA VAL A 80 -4.45 23.55 2.49
C VAL A 80 -3.78 24.88 2.88
N ARG A 81 -3.74 25.89 1.98
CA ARG A 81 -3.16 27.21 2.27
C ARG A 81 -3.98 27.94 3.33
N GLY A 82 -3.55 27.83 4.58
CA GLY A 82 -4.15 28.60 5.66
C GLY A 82 -3.78 28.25 7.09
N HIS A 83 -2.93 27.27 7.39
CA HIS A 83 -2.63 27.01 8.81
C HIS A 83 -1.31 26.26 9.01
N PRO A 84 -0.33 26.94 9.62
CA PRO A 84 0.91 26.32 10.08
C PRO A 84 0.72 25.28 11.21
N GLU A 85 -0.50 25.10 11.74
CA GLU A 85 -0.84 24.26 12.91
C GLU A 85 -2.27 23.62 12.86
N ILE A 86 -2.85 23.26 11.69
CA ILE A 86 -4.30 22.95 11.54
C ILE A 86 -4.84 21.98 12.62
N LYS A 87 -5.72 22.48 13.49
CA LYS A 87 -6.44 21.66 14.49
C LYS A 87 -7.63 20.87 13.95
N LYS A 88 -8.12 21.05 12.71
CA LYS A 88 -9.23 20.24 12.13
C LYS A 88 -9.19 20.15 10.60
N TYR A 89 -9.06 18.93 10.06
CA TYR A 89 -9.36 18.63 8.65
C TYR A 89 -10.87 18.82 8.37
N SER A 90 -11.25 19.13 7.13
CA SER A 90 -12.66 19.08 6.73
C SER A 90 -13.19 17.64 6.78
N ALA A 91 -14.52 17.47 6.86
CA ALA A 91 -15.14 16.14 6.86
C ALA A 91 -14.84 15.38 5.55
N GLU A 92 -14.73 16.10 4.43
CA GLU A 92 -14.38 15.53 3.13
C GLU A 92 -12.91 15.09 3.08
N HIS A 93 -11.97 15.93 3.51
CA HIS A 93 -10.56 15.55 3.66
C HIS A 93 -10.39 14.31 4.53
N THR A 94 -11.05 14.30 5.68
CA THR A 94 -11.03 13.17 6.61
C THR A 94 -11.56 11.91 5.95
N SER A 95 -12.66 12.03 5.19
CA SER A 95 -13.22 10.89 4.47
C SER A 95 -12.29 10.35 3.39
N LEU A 96 -11.56 11.21 2.67
CA LEU A 96 -10.63 10.80 1.63
C LEU A 96 -9.39 10.13 2.22
N ILE A 97 -8.86 10.68 3.31
CA ILE A 97 -7.76 10.08 4.07
C ILE A 97 -8.13 8.70 4.60
N SER A 98 -9.31 8.56 5.22
CA SER A 98 -9.79 7.26 5.71
C SER A 98 -10.01 6.25 4.58
N GLU A 99 -10.55 6.68 3.44
CA GLU A 99 -10.70 5.82 2.27
C GLU A 99 -9.34 5.38 1.71
N LEU A 100 -8.37 6.30 1.65
CA LEU A 100 -7.00 6.01 1.21
C LEU A 100 -6.33 4.96 2.11
N ASN A 101 -6.39 5.14 3.43
CA ASN A 101 -5.83 4.18 4.38
C ASN A 101 -6.45 2.80 4.24
N MET A 102 -7.76 2.74 3.99
CA MET A 102 -8.45 1.49 3.75
C MET A 102 -7.98 0.82 2.44
N ILE A 103 -7.81 1.57 1.35
CA ILE A 103 -7.29 1.05 0.08
C ILE A 103 -5.85 0.55 0.25
N CYS A 104 -4.99 1.30 0.93
CA CYS A 104 -3.64 0.85 1.29
C CYS A 104 -3.67 -0.44 2.13
N GLY A 105 -4.63 -0.57 3.05
CA GLY A 105 -4.86 -1.81 3.80
C GLY A 105 -5.27 -2.98 2.91
N LEU A 106 -6.07 -2.74 1.86
CA LEU A 106 -6.45 -3.76 0.88
C LEU A 106 -5.28 -4.17 -0.02
N PHE A 107 -4.37 -3.25 -0.34
CA PHE A 107 -3.13 -3.56 -1.04
C PHE A 107 -2.30 -4.61 -0.30
N ASN A 108 -2.28 -4.62 1.04
CA ASN A 108 -1.61 -5.69 1.81
C ASN A 108 -2.14 -7.10 1.50
N GLN A 109 -3.44 -7.22 1.20
CA GLN A 109 -4.05 -8.52 0.89
C GLN A 109 -3.77 -8.95 -0.55
N ILE A 110 -3.59 -7.97 -1.44
CA ILE A 110 -3.40 -8.18 -2.87
C ILE A 110 -1.92 -8.46 -3.19
N PHE A 111 -1.02 -7.68 -2.60
CA PHE A 111 0.43 -7.85 -2.74
C PHE A 111 1.00 -8.74 -1.64
N SER A 112 0.28 -9.77 -1.24
CA SER A 112 0.76 -10.75 -0.26
C SER A 112 1.69 -11.77 -0.95
N ILE A 113 2.74 -12.21 -0.25
CA ILE A 113 3.62 -13.30 -0.74
C ILE A 113 2.83 -14.54 -1.16
N ALA A 114 1.74 -14.85 -0.45
CA ALA A 114 0.87 -15.99 -0.76
C ALA A 114 0.16 -15.90 -2.13
N LYS A 115 0.27 -14.76 -2.82
CA LYS A 115 -0.28 -14.53 -4.16
C LYS A 115 0.76 -14.69 -5.26
N LEU A 116 2.04 -14.84 -4.94
CA LEU A 116 3.08 -15.08 -5.94
C LEU A 116 2.99 -16.49 -6.52
N ASP A 117 3.17 -16.60 -7.83
CA ASP A 117 3.33 -17.87 -8.51
C ASP A 117 4.81 -18.21 -8.64
N LYS A 118 5.24 -19.29 -7.99
CA LYS A 118 6.62 -19.80 -8.06
C LYS A 118 7.07 -20.14 -9.49
N HIS A 119 6.14 -20.42 -10.41
CA HIS A 119 6.46 -20.67 -11.82
C HIS A 119 6.82 -19.40 -12.59
N GLN A 120 6.54 -18.23 -12.01
CA GLN A 120 6.88 -16.91 -12.54
C GLN A 120 7.97 -16.23 -11.70
N LYS A 121 8.83 -17.02 -11.05
CA LYS A 121 9.86 -16.54 -10.11
C LYS A 121 10.70 -15.38 -10.65
N ASP A 122 10.99 -15.39 -11.95
CA ASP A 122 11.82 -14.37 -12.63
C ASP A 122 11.12 -13.01 -12.73
N GLN A 123 9.79 -12.98 -12.67
CA GLN A 123 8.97 -11.76 -12.66
C GLN A 123 8.58 -11.35 -11.24
N ASN A 124 8.85 -12.19 -10.24
CA ASN A 124 8.44 -11.94 -8.87
C ASN A 124 9.44 -11.04 -8.15
N VAL A 125 8.91 -10.01 -7.49
CA VAL A 125 9.66 -9.05 -6.67
C VAL A 125 9.10 -9.07 -5.25
N ILE A 126 9.94 -9.33 -4.26
CA ILE A 126 9.55 -9.28 -2.84
C ILE A 126 10.18 -8.05 -2.18
N ILE A 127 9.33 -7.23 -1.56
CA ILE A 127 9.70 -6.00 -0.88
C ILE A 127 9.53 -6.17 0.64
N PHE A 128 10.62 -6.10 1.38
CA PHE A 128 10.64 -6.12 2.84
C PHE A 128 10.58 -4.69 3.38
N CYS A 129 9.52 -4.37 4.12
CA CYS A 129 9.33 -3.02 4.67
C CYS A 129 8.44 -3.01 5.91
N SER A 130 8.59 -1.98 6.76
CA SER A 130 7.71 -1.78 7.91
C SER A 130 6.28 -1.42 7.47
N PHE A 131 5.28 -1.65 8.32
CA PHE A 131 3.91 -1.19 8.06
C PHE A 131 3.84 0.31 7.70
N LEU A 132 4.67 1.14 8.32
CA LEU A 132 4.70 2.59 8.06
C LEU A 132 5.25 2.93 6.67
N ASP A 133 6.19 2.15 6.15
CA ASP A 133 6.74 2.32 4.79
C ASP A 133 5.73 2.04 3.70
N ARG A 134 4.77 1.16 3.95
CA ARG A 134 3.77 0.74 2.96
C ARG A 134 2.96 1.89 2.41
N LEU A 135 2.66 2.89 3.24
CA LEU A 135 1.95 4.08 2.80
C LEU A 135 2.72 4.85 1.70
N TRP A 136 4.04 4.71 1.65
CA TRP A 136 4.94 5.44 0.75
C TRP A 136 5.28 4.68 -0.52
N ILE A 137 5.35 3.35 -0.44
CA ILE A 137 5.81 2.52 -1.56
C ILE A 137 4.68 2.06 -2.48
N ASN A 138 3.43 2.47 -2.23
CA ASN A 138 2.30 2.07 -3.08
C ASN A 138 2.54 2.47 -4.54
N GLU A 139 2.98 3.69 -4.84
CA GLU A 139 3.26 4.10 -6.23
C GLU A 139 4.40 3.26 -6.83
N PHE A 140 5.43 2.95 -6.03
CA PHE A 140 6.53 2.09 -6.45
C PHE A 140 6.06 0.68 -6.84
N ILE A 141 5.22 0.07 -6.01
CA ILE A 141 4.62 -1.25 -6.25
C ILE A 141 3.77 -1.21 -7.53
N LEU A 142 2.97 -0.16 -7.70
CA LEU A 142 2.09 -0.01 -8.85
C LEU A 142 2.87 0.18 -10.16
N ASP A 143 3.97 0.95 -10.13
CA ASP A 143 4.83 1.12 -11.30
C ASP A 143 5.51 -0.19 -11.72
N LEU A 144 5.94 -1.02 -10.76
CA LEU A 144 6.48 -2.36 -11.05
C LEU A 144 5.42 -3.27 -11.68
N GLU A 145 4.20 -3.24 -11.17
CA GLU A 145 3.06 -4.00 -11.72
C GLU A 145 2.72 -3.58 -13.15
N LEU A 146 2.74 -2.27 -13.44
CA LEU A 146 2.56 -1.75 -14.81
C LEU A 146 3.68 -2.20 -15.77
N LYS A 147 4.84 -2.59 -15.23
CA LYS A 147 5.96 -3.17 -15.97
C LYS A 147 5.91 -4.71 -16.03
N ASN A 148 4.81 -5.33 -15.64
CA ASN A 148 4.60 -6.78 -15.60
C ASN A 148 5.46 -7.55 -14.56
N PHE A 149 5.92 -6.87 -13.50
CA PHE A 149 6.44 -7.57 -12.33
C PHE A 149 5.30 -7.96 -11.39
N ASN A 150 5.40 -9.14 -10.79
CA ASN A 150 4.51 -9.61 -9.73
C ASN A 150 5.08 -9.18 -8.39
N VAL A 151 4.45 -8.20 -7.73
CA VAL A 151 5.02 -7.62 -6.51
C VAL A 151 4.36 -8.20 -5.27
N ALA A 152 5.18 -8.59 -4.29
CA ALA A 152 4.73 -8.90 -2.95
C ALA A 152 5.44 -8.05 -1.90
N ILE A 153 4.75 -7.80 -0.80
CA ILE A 153 5.24 -7.05 0.35
C ILE A 153 5.30 -8.00 1.54
N ASP A 154 6.45 -8.01 2.21
CA ASP A 154 6.62 -8.64 3.51
C ASP A 154 6.79 -7.57 4.60
N ASP A 155 6.17 -7.79 5.76
CA ASP A 155 6.41 -6.93 6.91
C ASP A 155 7.61 -7.46 7.69
N HIS A 156 8.72 -6.75 7.69
CA HIS A 156 9.85 -7.17 8.52
C HIS A 156 9.64 -6.89 10.01
N SER A 157 8.64 -6.08 10.38
CA SER A 157 8.32 -5.76 11.77
C SER A 157 7.42 -6.80 12.44
N LEU A 158 6.82 -7.71 11.65
CA LEU A 158 6.07 -8.84 12.18
C LEU A 158 7.05 -9.91 12.65
N GLN A 159 7.24 -10.00 13.97
CA GLN A 159 8.02 -11.07 14.58
C GLN A 159 7.29 -12.40 14.45
N GLU A 160 7.81 -13.27 13.60
CA GLU A 160 7.38 -14.66 13.53
C GLU A 160 8.43 -15.57 14.16
N GLU A 161 7.98 -16.58 14.91
CA GLU A 161 8.83 -17.65 15.47
C GLU A 161 9.58 -18.45 14.37
N LYS A 162 9.26 -18.19 13.10
CA LYS A 162 9.74 -18.88 11.89
C LYS A 162 10.39 -17.95 10.86
N LEU A 163 11.00 -16.86 11.32
CA LEU A 163 11.62 -15.84 10.44
C LEU A 163 12.56 -16.43 9.37
N ASN A 164 13.41 -17.40 9.72
CA ASN A 164 14.29 -18.09 8.77
C ASN A 164 13.52 -18.86 7.70
N GLU A 165 12.50 -19.64 8.10
CA GLU A 165 11.69 -20.42 7.16
C GLU A 165 11.01 -19.48 6.16
N ARG A 166 10.44 -18.36 6.64
CA ARG A 166 9.82 -17.32 5.81
C ARG A 166 10.80 -16.74 4.77
N LEU A 167 12.04 -16.44 5.16
CA LEU A 167 13.02 -15.92 4.22
C LEU A 167 13.51 -16.98 3.22
N PHE A 168 13.64 -18.24 3.62
CA PHE A 168 13.93 -19.33 2.69
C PHE A 168 12.79 -19.54 1.68
N ASP A 169 11.53 -19.50 2.12
CA ASP A 169 10.37 -19.56 1.22
C ASP A 169 10.41 -18.40 0.21
N SER A 170 10.82 -17.21 0.65
CA SER A 170 11.00 -16.05 -0.24
C SER A 170 12.05 -16.29 -1.33
N LEU A 171 13.15 -17.00 -1.00
CA LEU A 171 14.18 -17.38 -1.99
C LEU A 171 13.65 -18.35 -3.04
N GLU A 172 12.64 -19.17 -2.74
CA GLU A 172 12.01 -20.05 -3.72
C GLU A 172 11.04 -19.30 -4.64
N LEU A 173 10.43 -18.23 -4.13
CA LEU A 173 9.35 -17.50 -4.79
C LEU A 173 9.81 -16.35 -5.68
N ALA A 174 10.97 -15.75 -5.44
CA ALA A 174 11.42 -14.60 -6.22
C ALA A 174 12.92 -14.63 -6.57
N VAL A 175 13.28 -13.89 -7.60
CA VAL A 175 14.69 -13.59 -7.92
C VAL A 175 15.07 -12.16 -7.52
N HIS A 176 14.10 -11.28 -7.31
CA HIS A 176 14.33 -9.89 -6.98
C HIS A 176 13.84 -9.55 -5.56
N PHE A 177 14.76 -9.07 -4.73
CA PHE A 177 14.51 -8.72 -3.34
C PHE A 177 14.86 -7.25 -3.09
N ILE A 178 13.99 -6.56 -2.37
CA ILE A 178 14.16 -5.15 -2.02
C ILE A 178 13.96 -4.99 -0.52
N ILE A 179 14.94 -4.44 0.18
CA ILE A 179 14.81 -4.07 1.60
C ILE A 179 14.68 -2.55 1.69
N LEU A 180 13.59 -2.08 2.29
CA LEU A 180 13.41 -0.66 2.62
C LEU A 180 13.83 -0.39 4.05
N GLU A 181 14.85 0.45 4.21
CA GLU A 181 15.42 0.81 5.50
C GLU A 181 15.06 2.22 5.88
N SER A 182 13.98 2.38 6.62
CA SER A 182 13.35 3.69 6.74
C SER A 182 13.50 4.32 8.13
N VAL A 183 13.74 3.54 9.18
CA VAL A 183 13.95 4.03 10.55
C VAL A 183 15.07 3.30 11.24
N ALA A 184 15.76 4.01 12.14
CA ALA A 184 16.72 3.41 13.08
C ALA A 184 16.10 2.32 13.98
N GLU A 185 14.78 2.32 14.18
CA GLU A 185 14.06 1.32 14.98
C GLU A 185 13.90 -0.03 14.25
N ASP A 186 13.97 -0.02 12.92
CA ASP A 186 13.91 -1.23 12.09
C ASP A 186 15.33 -1.75 11.73
N ALA A 187 16.37 -1.08 12.21
CA ALA A 187 17.76 -1.34 11.81
C ALA A 187 18.21 -2.76 12.14
N ASP A 188 17.75 -3.31 13.26
CA ASP A 188 18.10 -4.68 13.66
C ASP A 188 17.46 -5.73 12.73
N PHE A 189 16.19 -5.52 12.34
CA PHE A 189 15.48 -6.42 11.40
C PHE A 189 16.10 -6.34 10.02
N CYS A 190 16.33 -5.13 9.51
CA CYS A 190 16.93 -4.94 8.19
C CYS A 190 18.37 -5.47 8.14
N SER A 191 19.14 -5.32 9.22
CA SER A 191 20.48 -5.90 9.36
C SER A 191 20.46 -7.42 9.26
N TRP A 192 19.47 -8.07 9.88
CA TRP A 192 19.33 -9.51 9.84
C TRP A 192 18.90 -10.01 8.45
N GLU A 193 17.90 -9.38 7.82
CA GLU A 193 17.48 -9.70 6.45
C GLU A 193 18.62 -9.50 5.45
N ARG A 194 19.39 -8.41 5.58
CA ARG A 194 20.60 -8.17 4.80
C ARG A 194 21.62 -9.28 4.95
N SER A 195 21.91 -9.67 6.20
CA SER A 195 22.87 -10.73 6.49
C SER A 195 22.42 -12.04 5.84
N PHE A 196 21.15 -12.41 6.04
CA PHE A 196 20.54 -13.59 5.42
C PHE A 196 20.68 -13.58 3.89
N PHE A 197 20.20 -12.53 3.22
CA PHE A 197 20.24 -12.50 1.75
C PHE A 197 21.67 -12.41 1.23
N SER A 198 22.59 -11.72 1.92
CA SER A 198 23.99 -11.67 1.51
C SER A 198 24.68 -13.04 1.52
N GLU A 199 24.23 -13.95 2.39
CA GLU A 199 24.78 -15.30 2.53
C GLU A 199 24.08 -16.33 1.62
N ASN A 200 22.82 -16.09 1.25
CA ASN A 200 21.96 -17.12 0.65
C ASN A 200 21.48 -16.81 -0.77
N ILE A 201 21.62 -15.58 -1.29
CA ILE A 201 21.27 -15.32 -2.71
C ILE A 201 22.34 -15.86 -3.65
N ASP A 202 21.89 -16.40 -4.77
CA ASP A 202 22.78 -16.62 -5.91
C ASP A 202 22.93 -15.31 -6.70
N SER A 203 24.06 -14.62 -6.51
CA SER A 203 24.34 -13.35 -7.19
C SER A 203 24.36 -13.42 -8.73
N ALA A 204 24.43 -14.62 -9.33
CA ALA A 204 24.36 -14.78 -10.77
C ALA A 204 22.92 -14.68 -11.31
N THR A 205 21.92 -15.00 -10.48
CA THR A 205 20.52 -15.15 -10.91
C THR A 205 19.54 -14.35 -10.05
N GLN A 206 19.98 -13.84 -8.90
CA GLN A 206 19.15 -13.11 -7.95
C GLN A 206 19.76 -11.76 -7.60
N THR A 207 18.89 -10.79 -7.29
CA THR A 207 19.30 -9.44 -6.89
C THR A 207 18.74 -9.07 -5.54
N LEU A 208 19.59 -8.50 -4.70
CA LEU A 208 19.20 -7.74 -3.53
C LEU A 208 19.45 -6.25 -3.77
N SER A 209 18.44 -5.44 -3.49
CA SER A 209 18.53 -3.98 -3.50
C SER A 209 18.10 -3.40 -2.17
N ILE A 210 18.81 -2.36 -1.73
CA ILE A 210 18.54 -1.68 -0.48
C ILE A 210 18.13 -0.26 -0.82
N ILE A 211 16.97 0.16 -0.31
CA ILE A 211 16.46 1.51 -0.48
C ILE A 211 16.33 2.15 0.90
N THR A 212 17.00 3.28 1.11
CA THR A 212 16.86 4.08 2.32
C THR A 212 16.04 5.32 1.97
N PRO A 213 14.73 5.38 2.29
CA PRO A 213 13.95 6.58 2.08
C PRO A 213 14.49 7.73 2.95
N ASP A 214 14.71 8.89 2.35
CA ASP A 214 15.10 10.10 3.07
C ASP A 214 13.91 10.61 3.88
N ARG A 215 13.85 10.26 5.17
CA ARG A 215 12.80 10.70 6.09
C ARG A 215 13.26 11.93 6.85
N SER A 216 12.74 13.10 6.50
CA SER A 216 12.81 14.23 7.42
C SER A 216 11.87 13.95 8.62
N ARG A 217 12.42 13.86 9.84
CA ARG A 217 11.65 13.64 11.10
C ARG A 217 10.56 14.69 11.34
N GLU A 218 10.64 15.86 10.69
CA GLU A 218 9.62 16.91 10.80
C GLU A 218 8.30 16.56 10.10
N ASN A 219 8.36 15.82 8.99
CA ASN A 219 7.16 15.41 8.23
C ASN A 219 6.29 14.44 9.03
N ILE A 220 6.92 13.71 9.96
CA ILE A 220 6.24 12.75 10.84
C ILE A 220 5.34 13.45 11.86
N LYS A 221 5.88 14.47 12.54
CA LYS A 221 5.20 15.16 13.64
C LYS A 221 4.13 16.15 13.19
N LYS A 222 4.20 16.64 11.95
CA LYS A 222 3.31 17.68 11.43
C LYS A 222 2.03 17.13 10.78
N GLY A 223 1.80 15.81 10.79
CA GLY A 223 0.64 15.21 10.14
C GLY A 223 0.63 15.41 8.61
N THR A 224 1.76 15.82 8.04
CA THR A 224 1.97 16.16 6.62
C THR A 224 2.12 14.91 5.74
N TYR A 225 1.91 13.73 6.33
CA TYR A 225 1.98 12.41 5.70
C TYR A 225 1.04 12.18 4.52
N TYR A 226 0.06 13.04 4.31
CA TYR A 226 -0.98 12.80 3.31
C TYR A 226 -0.74 13.54 1.99
N PHE A 227 0.20 14.49 1.94
CA PHE A 227 0.32 15.38 0.80
C PHE A 227 1.76 15.89 0.65
N GLY A 228 2.47 15.37 -0.34
CA GLY A 228 3.22 16.27 -1.21
C GLY A 228 4.73 16.37 -1.06
N GLU A 229 5.44 15.52 -0.33
CA GLU A 229 6.83 15.29 -0.72
C GLU A 229 6.84 14.26 -1.83
N THR A 230 7.04 14.75 -3.06
CA THR A 230 7.71 13.99 -4.12
C THR A 230 8.85 13.24 -3.46
N PHE A 231 8.92 11.93 -3.71
CA PHE A 231 10.10 11.12 -3.45
C PHE A 231 11.34 12.00 -3.59
N SER A 232 12.20 12.06 -2.56
CA SER A 232 13.42 12.85 -2.69
C SER A 232 14.10 12.45 -4.00
N SER A 233 14.74 13.39 -4.70
CA SER A 233 15.38 13.09 -6.01
C SER A 233 16.32 11.87 -5.96
N GLN A 234 16.75 11.47 -4.77
CA GLN A 234 17.53 10.28 -4.48
C GLN A 234 16.72 8.97 -4.47
N TYR A 235 15.48 8.97 -3.96
CA TYR A 235 14.57 7.82 -4.08
C TYR A 235 14.14 7.63 -5.54
N GLU A 236 13.79 8.69 -6.28
CA GLU A 236 13.45 8.57 -7.72
C GLU A 236 14.63 8.07 -8.56
N LYS A 237 15.86 8.50 -8.24
CA LYS A 237 17.08 7.97 -8.88
C LYS A 237 17.35 6.52 -8.51
N SER A 238 17.22 6.17 -7.23
CA SER A 238 17.39 4.77 -6.77
C SER A 238 16.35 3.86 -7.42
N PHE A 239 15.12 4.38 -7.59
CA PHE A 239 14.01 3.74 -8.28
C PHE A 239 14.28 3.54 -9.78
N TYR A 240 14.74 4.59 -10.47
CA TYR A 240 15.11 4.51 -11.89
C TYR A 240 16.23 3.47 -12.11
N HIS A 241 17.28 3.51 -11.29
CA HIS A 241 18.37 2.54 -11.41
C HIS A 241 17.94 1.12 -11.06
N LEU A 242 17.06 0.96 -10.07
CA LEU A 242 16.50 -0.34 -9.72
C LEU A 242 15.65 -0.91 -10.85
N THR A 243 14.72 -0.13 -11.40
CA THR A 243 13.87 -0.59 -12.51
C THR A 243 14.70 -0.92 -13.75
N GLN A 244 15.70 -0.11 -14.12
CA GLN A 244 16.62 -0.44 -15.21
C GLN A 244 17.39 -1.74 -14.96
N ARG A 245 17.81 -1.98 -13.71
CA ARG A 245 18.53 -3.20 -13.33
C ARG A 245 17.62 -4.43 -13.37
N LEU A 246 16.36 -4.29 -12.95
CA LEU A 246 15.37 -5.37 -13.00
C LEU A 246 15.04 -5.73 -14.46
N GLU A 247 14.80 -4.73 -15.31
CA GLU A 247 14.53 -4.92 -16.75
C GLU A 247 15.70 -5.61 -17.46
N PHE A 248 16.95 -5.27 -17.13
CA PHE A 248 18.14 -5.86 -17.75
C PHE A 248 18.36 -7.34 -17.41
N MET A 249 17.81 -7.85 -16.29
CA MET A 249 17.96 -9.26 -15.92
C MET A 249 16.86 -10.16 -16.47
N THR A 250 15.78 -9.58 -16.99
CA THR A 250 14.65 -10.32 -17.57
C THR A 250 14.77 -10.51 -19.10
N ASP A 251 15.76 -9.87 -19.73
CA ASP A 251 16.12 -9.99 -21.18
C ASP A 251 17.22 -11.03 -21.41
#